data_AF-A0A955N423-F1
#
_entry.id   AF-A0A955N423-F1
#
_cell.length_a   1.000
_cell.length_b   1.000
_cell.length_c   1.000
_cell.angle_alpha   90.00
_cell.angle_beta   90.00
_cell.angle_gamma   90.00
#
_symmetry.space_group_name_H-M   'P 1'
#
loop_
_entity.id
_entity.type
_entity.pdbx_description
1 polymer ?
#
loop_
_entity_poly.entity_id
_entity_poly.type
_entity_poly.pdbx_seq_one_letter_code
_entity_poly.pdbx_strand_id
1 'polypeptide(L)'
;RMTGIVSRGGSIHAKWCLAHHQENFTYTHFEEICEIMKSYDVSFSLGDGLRPGSLADANDAAQFAELETLGKLTHIAWKHDVQVMIEGPGHVPMQLIKENMDKQLAACDEAPFYTLGPLTTDIAPGYDHITSAIGAAMIGWYGCAML
;
A
#
# COMPACT_ATOMS: atom_id res chain seq x y z
N ARG A 1 11.38 3.16 -12.65
CA ARG A 1 10.25 4.04 -12.34
C ARG A 1 10.52 5.46 -12.83
N MET A 2 9.52 6.14 -13.36
CA MET A 2 9.55 7.55 -13.78
C MET A 2 9.61 8.50 -12.57
N THR A 3 8.87 8.20 -11.51
CA THR A 3 8.78 9.04 -10.29
C THR A 3 9.46 8.45 -9.05
N GLY A 4 10.06 7.26 -9.19
CA GLY A 4 10.83 6.63 -8.10
C GLY A 4 9.97 6.16 -6.93
N ILE A 5 10.43 6.43 -5.71
CA ILE A 5 9.70 6.14 -4.46
C ILE A 5 9.07 7.45 -3.98
N VAL A 6 7.74 7.58 -4.12
CA VAL A 6 7.00 8.78 -3.73
C VAL A 6 6.42 8.72 -2.32
N SER A 7 6.40 7.53 -1.71
CA SER A 7 6.05 7.39 -0.30
C SER A 7 7.12 8.03 0.57
N ARG A 8 6.73 8.99 1.41
CA ARG A 8 7.64 9.60 2.38
C ARG A 8 8.23 8.53 3.30
N GLY A 9 7.38 7.72 3.94
CA GLY A 9 7.81 6.63 4.81
C GLY A 9 8.67 5.61 4.06
N GLY A 10 8.20 5.15 2.90
CA GLY A 10 8.95 4.21 2.05
C GLY A 10 10.35 4.72 1.70
N SER A 11 10.49 6.02 1.35
CA SER A 11 11.79 6.62 1.03
C SER A 11 12.75 6.69 2.22
N ILE A 12 12.23 6.85 3.44
CA ILE A 12 13.02 6.86 4.68
C ILE A 12 13.57 5.46 4.96
N HIS A 13 12.71 4.43 4.86
CA HIS A 13 13.14 3.03 5.00
C HIS A 13 14.14 2.64 3.91
N ALA A 14 13.88 2.99 2.64
CA ALA A 14 14.80 2.71 1.54
C ALA A 14 16.18 3.33 1.77
N LYS A 15 16.23 4.60 2.22
CA LYS A 15 17.49 5.26 2.57
C LYS A 15 18.21 4.54 3.70
N TRP A 16 17.49 4.10 4.73
CA TRP A 16 18.06 3.37 5.86
C TRP A 16 18.64 2.02 5.41
N CYS A 17 17.89 1.24 4.61
CA CYS A 17 18.34 -0.07 4.10
C CYS A 17 19.59 0.06 3.23
N LEU A 18 19.65 1.08 2.34
CA LEU A 18 20.82 1.34 1.49
C LEU A 18 22.03 1.81 2.29
N ALA A 19 21.83 2.63 3.33
CA ALA A 19 22.94 3.12 4.16
C ALA A 19 23.61 1.98 4.96
N HIS A 20 22.82 1.00 5.42
CA HIS A 20 23.32 -0.08 6.29
C HIS A 20 23.53 -1.40 5.55
N HIS A 21 23.04 -1.53 4.30
CA HIS A 21 22.99 -2.80 3.56
C HIS A 21 22.34 -3.92 4.38
N GLN A 22 21.22 -3.59 5.04
CA GLN A 22 20.46 -4.48 5.90
C GLN A 22 18.98 -4.49 5.50
N GLU A 23 18.28 -5.57 5.83
CA GLU A 23 16.84 -5.68 5.65
C GLU A 23 16.10 -4.66 6.54
N ASN A 24 14.93 -4.19 6.07
CA ASN A 24 14.10 -3.24 6.79
C ASN A 24 13.86 -3.69 8.24
N PHE A 25 14.30 -2.89 9.20
CA PHE A 25 14.18 -3.22 10.62
C PHE A 25 12.73 -3.42 11.07
N THR A 26 11.74 -2.74 10.47
CA THR A 26 10.31 -2.96 10.81
C THR A 26 9.79 -4.29 10.28
N TYR A 27 10.39 -4.82 9.20
CA TYR A 27 10.11 -6.16 8.71
C TYR A 27 10.78 -7.21 9.63
N THR A 28 12.06 -7.00 9.96
CA THR A 28 12.84 -7.91 10.82
C THR A 28 12.26 -8.03 12.23
N HIS A 29 11.74 -6.94 12.81
CA HIS A 29 11.16 -6.90 14.15
C HIS A 29 9.63 -6.94 14.15
N PHE A 30 8.98 -7.42 13.08
CA PHE A 30 7.53 -7.30 12.91
C PHE A 30 6.72 -8.01 14.02
N GLU A 31 7.16 -9.19 14.49
CA GLU A 31 6.49 -9.90 15.60
C GLU A 31 6.58 -9.13 16.92
N GLU A 32 7.71 -8.47 17.21
CA GLU A 32 7.85 -7.62 18.40
C GLU A 32 6.92 -6.41 18.34
N ILE A 33 6.75 -5.83 17.14
CA ILE A 33 5.77 -4.76 16.91
C ILE A 33 4.35 -5.28 17.15
N CYS A 34 4.02 -6.50 16.72
CA CYS A 34 2.72 -7.12 16.96
C CYS A 34 2.42 -7.25 18.47
N GLU A 35 3.38 -7.69 19.29
CA GLU A 35 3.21 -7.79 20.75
C GLU A 35 2.92 -6.43 21.41
N ILE A 36 3.61 -5.38 20.94
CA ILE A 36 3.35 -4.01 21.41
C ILE A 36 1.95 -3.59 21.01
N MET A 37 1.56 -3.75 19.74
CA MET A 37 0.26 -3.31 19.25
C MET A 37 -0.91 -4.07 19.89
N LYS A 38 -0.75 -5.38 20.10
CA LYS A 38 -1.72 -6.24 20.81
C LYS A 38 -2.01 -5.73 22.22
N SER A 39 -0.99 -5.24 22.92
CA SER A 39 -1.13 -4.74 24.30
C SER A 39 -2.07 -3.54 24.43
N TYR A 40 -2.36 -2.85 23.32
CA TYR A 40 -3.16 -1.62 23.29
C TYR A 40 -4.28 -1.63 22.25
N ASP A 41 -4.56 -2.76 21.60
CA ASP A 41 -5.54 -2.90 20.52
C ASP A 41 -5.34 -1.87 19.38
N VAL A 42 -4.09 -1.66 18.99
CA VAL A 42 -3.76 -0.81 17.84
C VAL A 42 -3.80 -1.65 16.57
N SER A 43 -4.57 -1.21 15.57
CA SER A 43 -4.63 -1.87 14.26
C SER A 43 -3.43 -1.50 13.38
N PHE A 44 -2.95 -2.44 12.58
CA PHE A 44 -2.01 -2.16 11.51
C PHE A 44 -2.69 -1.50 10.31
N SER A 45 -2.09 -0.42 9.83
CA SER A 45 -2.20 0.03 8.45
C SER A 45 -0.88 -0.32 7.77
N LEU A 46 -0.84 -1.42 7.02
CA LEU A 46 0.39 -1.87 6.37
C LEU A 46 0.67 -1.00 5.14
N GLY A 47 1.69 -0.15 5.27
CA GLY A 47 1.94 0.95 4.33
C GLY A 47 2.42 0.54 2.95
N ASP A 48 2.04 1.33 1.95
CA ASP A 48 2.39 1.17 0.54
C ASP A 48 3.66 1.99 0.17
N GLY A 49 4.78 1.62 0.81
CA GLY A 49 6.08 2.27 0.66
C GLY A 49 6.56 2.39 -0.80
N LEU A 50 6.15 1.47 -1.67
CA LEU A 50 6.48 1.39 -3.08
C LEU A 50 5.26 1.66 -3.97
N ARG A 51 4.24 2.41 -3.53
CA ARG A 51 3.14 2.83 -4.41
C ARG A 51 3.61 3.64 -5.64
N PRO A 52 2.84 3.62 -6.75
CA PRO A 52 3.13 4.43 -7.93
C PRO A 52 2.83 5.91 -7.70
N GLY A 53 3.75 6.78 -8.10
CA GLY A 53 3.62 8.25 -8.07
C GLY A 53 3.37 8.89 -9.43
N SER A 54 3.20 8.07 -10.47
CA SER A 54 2.75 8.48 -11.79
C SER A 54 2.04 7.30 -12.45
N LEU A 55 1.17 7.59 -13.41
CA LEU A 55 0.49 6.58 -14.23
C LEU A 55 1.48 5.61 -14.91
N ALA A 56 2.68 6.08 -15.26
CA ALA A 56 3.70 5.26 -15.91
C ALA A 56 4.31 4.20 -14.99
N ASP A 57 4.21 4.38 -13.67
CA ASP A 57 4.74 3.46 -12.66
C ASP A 57 3.68 2.49 -12.12
N ALA A 58 2.42 2.65 -12.53
CA ALA A 58 1.30 1.84 -12.03
C ALA A 58 1.44 0.36 -12.39
N ASN A 59 1.13 -0.51 -11.42
CA ASN A 59 1.13 -1.96 -11.54
C ASN A 59 2.51 -2.56 -11.87
N ASP A 60 3.58 -1.85 -11.52
CA ASP A 60 4.93 -2.35 -11.75
C ASP A 60 5.32 -3.45 -10.74
N ALA A 61 6.45 -4.12 -11.02
CA ALA A 61 6.92 -5.23 -10.20
C ALA A 61 7.23 -4.84 -8.74
N ALA A 62 7.69 -3.61 -8.51
CA ALA A 62 8.02 -3.14 -7.16
C ALA A 62 6.76 -2.92 -6.31
N GLN A 63 5.68 -2.41 -6.91
CA GLN A 63 4.40 -2.24 -6.24
C GLN A 63 3.82 -3.59 -5.81
N PHE A 64 3.76 -4.56 -6.73
CA PHE A 64 3.15 -5.86 -6.42
C PHE A 64 4.03 -6.75 -5.54
N ALA A 65 5.37 -6.63 -5.62
CA ALA A 65 6.25 -7.31 -4.68
C ALA A 65 6.03 -6.84 -3.23
N GLU A 66 5.79 -5.54 -3.02
CA GLU A 66 5.40 -5.03 -1.71
C GLU A 66 4.04 -5.59 -1.28
N LEU A 67 3.01 -5.52 -2.14
CA LEU A 67 1.67 -6.03 -1.83
C LEU A 67 1.68 -7.51 -1.39
N GLU A 68 2.40 -8.37 -2.11
CA GLU A 68 2.57 -9.78 -1.74
C GLU A 68 3.28 -9.95 -0.39
N THR A 69 4.20 -9.04 -0.05
CA THR A 69 4.86 -9.00 1.25
C THR A 69 3.90 -8.56 2.35
N LEU A 70 3.04 -7.57 2.09
CA LEU A 70 2.01 -7.14 3.04
C LEU A 70 1.02 -8.26 3.35
N GLY A 71 0.67 -9.09 2.36
CA GLY A 71 -0.12 -10.31 2.59
C GLY A 71 0.53 -11.27 3.59
N LYS A 72 1.84 -11.53 3.45
CA LYS A 72 2.58 -12.36 4.41
C LYS A 72 2.60 -11.75 5.82
N LEU A 73 2.80 -10.44 5.92
CA LEU A 73 2.79 -9.72 7.19
C LEU A 73 1.40 -9.70 7.83
N THR A 74 0.35 -9.67 7.02
CA THR A 74 -1.05 -9.79 7.48
C THR A 74 -1.26 -11.11 8.22
N HIS A 75 -0.81 -12.23 7.65
CA HIS A 75 -0.88 -13.53 8.33
C HIS A 75 -0.06 -13.58 9.62
N ILE A 76 1.09 -12.89 9.67
CA ILE A 76 1.86 -12.80 10.91
C ILE A 76 1.05 -12.02 11.95
N ALA A 77 0.58 -10.81 11.64
CA ALA A 77 -0.22 -10.01 12.56
C ALA A 77 -1.47 -10.74 13.06
N TRP A 78 -2.17 -11.48 12.19
CA TRP A 78 -3.32 -12.29 12.58
C TRP A 78 -2.98 -13.46 13.51
N LYS A 79 -1.80 -14.07 13.42
CA LYS A 79 -1.34 -15.06 14.41
C LYS A 79 -1.17 -14.46 15.81
N HIS A 80 -0.90 -13.15 15.88
CA HIS A 80 -0.82 -12.40 17.13
C HIS A 80 -2.16 -11.77 17.53
N ASP A 81 -3.28 -12.06 16.84
CA ASP A 81 -4.59 -11.44 17.05
C ASP A 81 -4.59 -9.90 16.90
N VAL A 82 -3.75 -9.34 16.02
CA VAL A 82 -3.69 -7.90 15.75
C VAL A 82 -4.50 -7.59 14.50
N GLN A 83 -5.37 -6.58 14.56
CA GLN A 83 -6.21 -6.12 13.45
C GLN A 83 -5.35 -5.53 12.32
N VAL A 84 -5.73 -5.72 11.04
CA VAL A 84 -4.93 -5.28 9.88
C VAL A 84 -5.82 -4.69 8.80
N MET A 85 -5.36 -3.59 8.20
CA MET A 85 -5.75 -3.12 6.87
C MET A 85 -4.50 -2.90 6.00
N ILE A 86 -4.67 -2.93 4.69
CA ILE A 86 -3.58 -2.80 3.70
C ILE A 86 -3.69 -1.43 3.03
N GLU A 87 -2.59 -0.71 2.90
CA GLU A 87 -2.56 0.51 2.10
C GLU A 87 -2.35 0.20 0.62
N GLY A 88 -2.94 1.01 -0.25
CA GLY A 88 -3.03 0.79 -1.69
C GLY A 88 -2.74 2.04 -2.52
N PRO A 89 -2.59 1.85 -3.84
CA PRO A 89 -1.86 2.75 -4.73
C PRO A 89 -2.37 4.19 -4.79
N GLY A 90 -1.45 5.04 -5.29
CA GLY A 90 -1.66 6.47 -5.54
C GLY A 90 -2.07 6.80 -6.97
N HIS A 91 -1.20 6.63 -7.96
CA HIS A 91 -1.47 7.03 -9.36
C HIS A 91 -1.71 5.81 -10.25
N VAL A 92 -2.93 5.62 -10.75
CA VAL A 92 -3.34 4.42 -11.51
C VAL A 92 -4.36 4.79 -12.60
N PRO A 93 -4.08 4.53 -13.89
CA PRO A 93 -5.05 4.79 -14.95
C PRO A 93 -6.22 3.79 -14.85
N MET A 94 -7.43 4.23 -15.25
CA MET A 94 -8.69 3.52 -14.97
C MET A 94 -8.70 2.03 -15.35
N GLN A 95 -8.10 1.66 -16.49
CA GLN A 95 -8.06 0.28 -16.98
C GLN A 95 -7.23 -0.67 -16.09
N LEU A 96 -6.42 -0.15 -15.18
CA LEU A 96 -5.56 -0.91 -14.28
C LEU A 96 -6.12 -0.99 -12.84
N ILE A 97 -7.17 -0.24 -12.52
CA ILE A 97 -7.73 -0.17 -11.16
C ILE A 97 -8.28 -1.53 -10.72
N LYS A 98 -8.98 -2.26 -11.60
CA LYS A 98 -9.57 -3.55 -11.25
C LYS A 98 -8.52 -4.60 -10.89
N GLU A 99 -7.39 -4.63 -11.61
CA GLU A 99 -6.28 -5.54 -11.31
C GLU A 99 -5.70 -5.30 -9.91
N ASN A 100 -5.62 -4.05 -9.46
CA ASN A 100 -5.15 -3.74 -8.10
C ASN A 100 -6.05 -4.35 -7.04
N MET A 101 -7.37 -4.22 -7.19
CA MET A 101 -8.33 -4.81 -6.26
C MET A 101 -8.26 -6.33 -6.29
N ASP A 102 -8.22 -6.94 -7.47
CA ASP A 102 -8.17 -8.40 -7.62
C ASP A 102 -6.90 -9.00 -6.99
N LYS A 103 -5.75 -8.33 -7.19
CA LYS A 103 -4.48 -8.75 -6.57
C LYS A 103 -4.49 -8.56 -5.07
N GLN A 104 -5.07 -7.48 -4.55
CA GLN A 104 -5.14 -7.26 -3.11
C GLN A 104 -6.00 -8.31 -2.42
N LEU A 105 -7.19 -8.61 -2.96
CA LEU A 105 -8.06 -9.66 -2.42
C LEU A 105 -7.35 -11.01 -2.40
N ALA A 106 -6.65 -11.35 -3.48
CA ALA A 106 -5.95 -12.62 -3.62
C ALA A 106 -4.68 -12.72 -2.74
N ALA A 107 -3.90 -11.65 -2.62
CA ALA A 107 -2.61 -11.66 -1.92
C ALA A 107 -2.74 -11.38 -0.42
N CYS A 108 -3.79 -10.71 0.02
CA CYS A 108 -3.97 -10.24 1.40
C CYS A 108 -5.22 -10.81 2.08
N ASP A 109 -5.75 -11.92 1.58
CA ASP A 109 -6.88 -12.67 2.15
C ASP A 109 -8.07 -11.79 2.53
N GLU A 110 -8.45 -10.90 1.60
CA GLU A 110 -9.59 -10.00 1.75
C GLU A 110 -9.50 -9.04 2.96
N ALA A 111 -8.30 -8.81 3.51
CA ALA A 111 -8.09 -7.78 4.52
C ALA A 111 -8.58 -6.41 4.00
N PRO A 112 -9.14 -5.53 4.86
CA PRO A 112 -9.61 -4.22 4.43
C PRO A 112 -8.56 -3.44 3.65
N PHE A 113 -8.93 -2.91 2.48
CA PHE A 113 -8.03 -2.12 1.65
C PHE A 113 -8.27 -0.62 1.87
N TYR A 114 -7.19 0.15 1.95
CA TYR A 114 -7.19 1.60 2.16
C TYR A 114 -6.35 2.29 1.07
N THR A 115 -6.96 3.05 0.17
CA THR A 115 -6.26 3.57 -1.03
C THR A 115 -6.15 5.09 -1.05
N LEU A 116 -5.02 5.63 -1.53
CA LEU A 116 -4.85 7.07 -1.73
C LEU A 116 -5.35 7.51 -3.12
N GLY A 117 -6.67 7.65 -3.29
CA GLY A 117 -7.30 7.91 -4.58
C GLY A 117 -7.85 6.61 -5.20
N PRO A 118 -7.31 6.10 -6.32
CA PRO A 118 -6.12 6.56 -7.04
C PRO A 118 -6.38 7.69 -8.06
N LEU A 119 -5.38 8.51 -8.33
CA LEU A 119 -5.40 9.52 -9.39
C LEU A 119 -5.41 8.83 -10.76
N THR A 120 -6.42 9.14 -11.58
CA THR A 120 -6.56 8.55 -12.92
C THR A 120 -5.80 9.29 -14.02
N THR A 121 -5.18 10.44 -13.69
CA THR A 121 -4.34 11.22 -14.60
C THR A 121 -3.38 12.14 -13.85
N ASP A 122 -2.21 12.41 -14.43
CA ASP A 122 -1.12 13.21 -13.84
C ASP A 122 -1.10 14.67 -14.32
N ILE A 123 -2.06 15.08 -15.16
CA ILE A 123 -1.97 16.33 -15.95
C ILE A 123 -2.76 17.50 -15.37
N ALA A 124 -3.40 17.35 -14.21
CA ALA A 124 -4.31 18.36 -13.65
C ALA A 124 -3.94 18.79 -12.21
N PRO A 125 -2.69 19.20 -11.95
CA PRO A 125 -2.29 19.65 -10.62
C PRO A 125 -3.16 20.83 -10.14
N GLY A 126 -3.55 20.80 -8.87
CA GLY A 126 -4.54 21.72 -8.28
C GLY A 126 -5.99 21.22 -8.38
N TYR A 127 -6.23 20.20 -9.21
CA TYR A 127 -7.54 19.54 -9.37
C TYR A 127 -7.48 18.04 -9.06
N ASP A 128 -6.46 17.59 -8.34
CA ASP A 128 -6.25 16.16 -8.07
C ASP A 128 -7.33 15.53 -7.20
N HIS A 129 -8.09 16.32 -6.45
CA HIS A 129 -9.30 15.85 -5.78
C HIS A 129 -10.36 15.32 -6.76
N ILE A 130 -10.40 15.82 -8.01
CA ILE A 130 -11.29 15.34 -9.07
C ILE A 130 -10.67 14.11 -9.74
N THR A 131 -9.38 14.18 -10.10
CA THR A 131 -8.70 13.07 -10.78
C THR A 131 -8.66 11.83 -9.89
N SER A 132 -8.48 12.00 -8.58
CA SER A 132 -8.51 10.91 -7.61
C SER A 132 -9.92 10.43 -7.28
N ALA A 133 -10.93 11.32 -7.23
CA ALA A 133 -12.31 10.92 -6.94
C ALA A 133 -12.86 9.92 -7.97
N ILE A 134 -12.45 10.02 -9.24
CA ILE A 134 -12.82 9.05 -10.29
C ILE A 134 -12.28 7.67 -9.92
N GLY A 135 -10.98 7.56 -9.62
CA GLY A 135 -10.37 6.29 -9.26
C GLY A 135 -10.88 5.76 -7.92
N ALA A 136 -11.08 6.63 -6.93
CA ALA A 136 -11.59 6.30 -5.61
C ALA A 136 -13.01 5.70 -5.68
N ALA A 137 -13.89 6.33 -6.47
CA ALA A 137 -15.23 5.78 -6.70
C ALA A 137 -15.19 4.41 -7.38
N MET A 138 -14.28 4.22 -8.36
CA MET A 138 -14.13 2.93 -9.04
C MET A 138 -13.58 1.84 -8.11
N ILE A 139 -12.49 2.11 -7.38
CA ILE A 139 -11.86 1.11 -6.52
C ILE A 139 -12.72 0.82 -5.27
N GLY A 140 -13.42 1.83 -4.74
CA GLY A 140 -14.45 1.67 -3.72
C GLY A 140 -15.58 0.76 -4.21
N TRP A 141 -16.06 0.97 -5.43
CA TRP A 141 -17.06 0.08 -6.04
C TRP A 141 -16.55 -1.36 -6.22
N TYR A 142 -15.25 -1.54 -6.49
CA TYR A 142 -14.66 -2.87 -6.61
C TYR A 142 -14.38 -3.59 -5.29
N GLY A 143 -14.47 -2.89 -4.14
CA GLY A 143 -14.38 -3.50 -2.81
C GLY A 143 -13.40 -2.84 -1.84
N CYS A 144 -12.81 -1.69 -2.18
CA CYS A 144 -11.95 -0.95 -1.25
C CYS A 144 -12.77 -0.44 -0.04
N ALA A 145 -12.22 -0.60 1.17
CA ALA A 145 -12.95 -0.36 2.42
C ALA A 145 -12.81 1.09 2.91
N MET A 146 -11.70 1.76 2.61
CA MET A 146 -11.42 3.14 3.00
C MET A 146 -10.70 3.89 1.88
N LEU A 147 -11.01 5.18 1.70
CA LEU A 147 -10.51 6.04 0.62
C LEU A 147 -9.88 7.31 1.18
#